data_AF-A0A6J0B1T3-F1
#
_entry.id   AF-A0A6J0B1T3-F1
#
_cell.length_a   1.000
_cell.length_b   1.000
_cell.length_c   1.000
_cell.angle_alpha   90.00
_cell.angle_beta   90.00
_cell.angle_gamma   90.00
#
_symmetry.space_group_name_H-M   'P 1'
#
loop_
_entity.id
_entity.type
_entity.pdbx_description
1 polymer ?
#
loop_
_entity_poly.entity_id
_entity_poly.type
_entity_poly.pdbx_seq_one_letter_code
_entity_poly.pdbx_strand_id
1 'polypeptide(L)'
;MPLHCFRSSYPDHKEGEDPDETEDLPSGKTLEYDDETMELILPSGARVGHRSLMRYYKQRFGLSRAVAVAKNQKAVGRVLQQYRALGWTGSTGAALMRQRDMQYVQRMKAKWMLKTGMQNNAIRQKHFRPQVLF
;
A
#
# COMPACT_ATOMS: atom_id res chain seq x y z
N MET A 1 37.43 46.33 -38.56
CA MET A 1 36.75 46.99 -37.43
C MET A 1 35.59 46.11 -37.00
N PRO A 2 35.55 45.60 -35.77
CA PRO A 2 34.42 44.80 -35.29
C PRO A 2 33.15 45.67 -35.24
N LEU A 3 32.04 45.15 -35.77
CA LEU A 3 30.83 45.91 -36.08
C LEU A 3 29.90 46.16 -34.87
N HIS A 4 30.23 45.66 -33.67
CA HIS A 4 29.47 45.97 -32.46
C HIS A 4 30.32 45.81 -31.20
N CYS A 5 30.31 46.80 -30.31
CA CYS A 5 30.89 46.73 -28.97
C CYS A 5 29.75 46.71 -27.94
N PHE A 6 29.47 45.54 -27.37
CA PHE A 6 28.36 45.32 -26.43
C PHE A 6 28.58 45.97 -25.05
N ARG A 7 29.83 46.34 -24.74
CA ARG A 7 30.26 46.90 -23.44
C ARG A 7 29.78 48.34 -23.24
N SER A 8 29.80 49.17 -24.29
CA SER A 8 29.44 50.59 -24.21
C SER A 8 27.95 50.85 -24.01
N SER A 9 27.11 49.84 -24.21
CA SER A 9 25.65 49.91 -24.01
C SER A 9 25.19 49.63 -22.57
N TYR A 10 26.10 49.26 -21.66
CA TYR A 10 25.76 49.08 -20.24
C TYR A 10 25.92 50.41 -19.47
N PRO A 11 24.95 50.76 -18.60
CA PRO A 11 24.95 52.04 -17.86
C PRO A 11 26.08 52.19 -16.84
N ASP A 12 26.77 51.09 -16.50
CA ASP A 12 27.89 51.07 -15.55
C ASP A 12 29.28 51.17 -16.24
N HIS A 13 29.31 51.40 -17.56
CA HIS A 13 30.55 51.49 -18.32
C HIS A 13 31.38 52.73 -17.95
N LYS A 14 32.63 52.52 -17.51
CA LYS A 14 33.61 53.59 -17.27
C LYS A 14 34.69 53.53 -18.36
N GLU A 15 34.86 54.63 -19.09
CA GLU A 15 35.89 54.75 -20.12
C GLU A 15 37.29 54.70 -19.46
N GLY A 16 38.05 53.63 -19.69
CA GLY A 16 39.41 53.45 -19.13
C GLY A 16 39.68 52.09 -18.47
N GLU A 17 38.73 51.16 -18.49
CA GLU A 17 38.92 49.79 -18.00
C GLU A 17 39.67 48.94 -19.05
N ASP A 18 40.78 48.32 -18.64
CA ASP A 18 41.69 47.57 -19.52
C ASP A 18 40.97 46.38 -20.22
N PRO A 19 41.15 46.18 -21.54
CA PRO A 19 40.41 45.17 -22.30
C PRO A 19 40.82 43.70 -21.99
N ASP A 20 41.79 43.48 -21.10
CA ASP A 20 42.32 42.17 -20.71
C ASP A 20 41.79 41.69 -19.34
N GLU A 21 40.94 42.48 -18.68
CA GLU A 21 40.07 41.95 -17.63
C GLU A 21 38.96 41.12 -18.28
N THR A 22 39.29 39.86 -18.55
CA THR A 22 38.32 38.77 -18.68
C THR A 22 37.44 38.80 -17.43
N GLU A 23 36.34 39.56 -17.47
CA GLU A 23 35.26 39.39 -16.51
C GLU A 23 34.82 37.94 -16.64
N ASP A 24 35.22 37.14 -15.64
CA ASP A 24 34.75 35.80 -15.44
C ASP A 24 33.23 35.83 -15.53
N LEU A 25 32.69 35.42 -16.68
CA LEU A 25 31.30 35.01 -16.83
C LEU A 25 30.95 34.27 -15.55
N PRO A 26 29.89 34.64 -14.81
CA PRO A 26 29.51 33.90 -13.63
C PRO A 26 29.13 32.48 -14.07
N SER A 27 30.12 31.60 -14.05
CA SER A 27 30.07 30.16 -14.32
C SER A 27 29.23 29.42 -13.26
N GLY A 28 28.52 30.16 -12.40
CA GLY A 28 27.71 29.66 -11.29
C GLY A 28 26.22 29.58 -11.59
N LYS A 29 25.77 29.89 -12.81
CA LYS A 29 24.36 29.80 -13.21
C LYS A 29 24.21 28.98 -14.48
N THR A 30 24.89 27.83 -14.50
CA THR A 30 24.79 26.83 -15.54
C THR A 30 23.35 26.32 -15.56
N LEU A 31 22.65 26.68 -16.62
CA LEU A 31 21.36 26.13 -16.99
C LEU A 31 21.48 24.60 -17.00
N GLU A 32 20.86 23.94 -16.02
CA GLU A 32 21.00 22.51 -15.79
C GLU A 32 19.87 21.77 -16.51
N TYR A 33 20.22 20.79 -17.33
CA TYR A 33 19.27 19.93 -18.00
C TYR A 33 19.31 18.54 -17.36
N ASP A 34 18.16 18.10 -16.87
CA ASP A 34 18.01 16.75 -16.32
C ASP A 34 17.51 15.80 -17.42
N ASP A 35 18.40 14.92 -17.88
CA ASP A 35 18.13 13.92 -18.91
C ASP A 35 17.06 12.90 -18.49
N GLU A 36 16.93 12.62 -17.18
CA GLU A 36 16.00 11.60 -16.67
C GLU A 36 14.56 12.13 -16.63
N THR A 37 14.37 13.35 -16.12
CA THR A 37 13.04 13.96 -16.01
C THR A 37 12.64 14.78 -17.25
N MET A 38 13.59 15.01 -18.17
CA MET A 38 13.43 15.90 -19.33
C MET A 38 13.01 17.32 -18.91
N GLU A 39 13.61 17.82 -17.84
CA GLU A 39 13.30 19.13 -17.27
C GLU A 39 14.50 20.06 -17.37
N LEU A 40 14.21 21.33 -17.65
CA LEU A 40 15.20 22.39 -17.68
C LEU A 40 15.10 23.22 -16.39
N ILE A 41 16.17 23.26 -15.62
CA ILE A 41 16.28 24.03 -14.40
C ILE A 41 16.95 25.36 -14.73
N LEU A 42 16.17 26.45 -14.62
CA LEU A 42 16.71 27.78 -14.81
C LEU A 42 17.52 28.21 -13.58
N PRO A 43 18.48 29.13 -13.75
CA PRO A 43 19.20 29.75 -12.64
C PRO A 43 18.33 30.51 -11.63
N SER A 44 17.07 30.77 -11.99
CA SER A 44 16.04 31.32 -11.10
C SER A 44 15.38 30.27 -10.20
N GLY A 45 15.75 28.99 -10.35
CA GLY A 45 15.11 27.86 -9.65
C GLY A 45 13.79 27.40 -10.28
N ALA A 46 13.36 28.01 -11.39
CA ALA A 46 12.17 27.58 -12.12
C ALA A 46 12.45 26.30 -12.91
N ARG A 47 11.54 25.32 -12.84
CA ARG A 47 11.59 24.06 -13.61
C ARG A 47 10.68 24.19 -14.83
N VAL A 48 11.24 24.02 -16.02
CA VAL A 48 10.51 24.07 -17.29
C VAL A 48 10.47 22.68 -17.91
N GLY A 49 9.26 22.15 -18.08
CA GLY A 49 9.05 20.82 -18.65
C GLY A 49 9.15 20.77 -20.18
N HIS A 50 9.42 19.57 -20.71
CA HIS A 50 9.53 19.37 -22.16
C HIS A 50 8.16 19.34 -22.88
N ARG A 51 8.10 19.84 -24.12
CA ARG A 51 6.86 19.88 -24.92
C ARG A 51 6.23 18.51 -25.17
N SER A 52 7.05 17.45 -25.28
CA SER A 52 6.59 16.06 -25.49
C SER A 52 5.74 15.54 -24.33
N LEU A 53 5.90 16.10 -23.12
CA LEU A 53 5.17 15.69 -21.91
C LEU A 53 3.93 16.56 -21.62
N MET A 54 3.57 17.50 -22.51
CA MET A 54 2.47 18.44 -22.30
C MET A 54 1.12 17.76 -22.01
N ARG A 55 0.89 16.56 -22.58
CA ARG A 55 -0.30 15.75 -22.28
C ARG A 55 -0.38 15.38 -20.80
N TYR A 56 0.74 15.03 -20.19
CA TYR A 56 0.84 14.61 -18.80
C TYR A 56 0.81 15.81 -17.85
N TYR A 57 1.43 16.93 -18.20
CA TYR A 57 1.31 18.16 -17.40
C TYR A 57 -0.12 18.71 -17.34
N LYS A 58 -0.92 18.46 -18.38
CA LYS A 58 -2.36 18.80 -18.39
C LYS A 58 -3.22 17.74 -17.68
N GLN A 59 -2.67 16.58 -17.35
CA GLN A 59 -3.41 15.50 -16.70
C GLN A 59 -3.72 15.88 -15.26
N ARG A 60 -5.01 15.90 -14.92
CA ARG A 60 -5.47 16.06 -13.55
C ARG A 60 -5.71 14.67 -12.98
N PHE A 61 -4.80 14.18 -12.15
CA PHE A 61 -5.13 13.06 -11.27
C PHE A 61 -6.22 13.57 -10.32
N GLY A 62 -7.32 12.80 -10.17
CA GLY A 62 -8.32 13.12 -9.15
C GLY A 62 -7.63 13.26 -7.78
N LEU A 63 -8.23 14.01 -6.85
CA LEU A 63 -7.72 14.04 -5.48
C LEU A 63 -7.44 12.61 -5.05
N SER A 64 -6.23 12.37 -4.52
CA SER A 64 -5.91 11.08 -3.93
C SER A 64 -7.04 10.81 -2.96
N ARG A 65 -7.93 9.89 -3.35
CA ARG A 65 -8.89 9.31 -2.42
C ARG A 65 -8.01 8.44 -1.57
N ALA A 66 -7.34 9.05 -0.60
CA ALA A 66 -7.04 8.37 0.65
C ALA A 66 -8.39 7.81 1.05
N VAL A 67 -8.58 6.50 0.82
CA VAL A 67 -9.75 5.78 1.26
C VAL A 67 -9.67 5.94 2.76
N ALA A 68 -10.34 6.97 3.27
CA ALA A 68 -10.55 7.10 4.69
C ALA A 68 -11.22 5.77 5.04
N VAL A 69 -10.51 4.92 5.76
CA VAL A 69 -11.04 3.68 6.31
C VAL A 69 -12.04 4.14 7.37
N ALA A 70 -13.18 4.64 6.91
CA ALA A 70 -14.32 4.90 7.75
C ALA A 70 -14.64 3.52 8.32
N LYS A 71 -14.46 3.39 9.64
CA LYS A 71 -14.71 2.15 10.40
C LYS A 71 -16.22 1.90 10.47
N ASN A 72 -16.91 1.91 9.34
CA ASN A 72 -18.33 1.66 9.23
C ASN A 72 -18.55 0.16 9.10
N GLN A 73 -18.46 -0.53 10.25
CA GLN A 73 -18.63 -1.98 10.37
C GLN A 73 -19.94 -2.48 9.73
N LYS A 74 -21.01 -1.65 9.77
CA LYS A 74 -22.31 -1.97 9.17
C LYS A 74 -22.30 -1.93 7.64
N ALA A 75 -21.54 -1.00 7.04
CA ALA A 75 -21.37 -0.95 5.58
C ALA A 75 -20.50 -2.11 5.09
N VAL A 76 -19.41 -2.40 5.80
CA VAL A 76 -18.53 -3.54 5.50
C VAL A 76 -19.29 -4.87 5.57
N GLY A 77 -20.12 -5.08 6.59
CA GLY A 77 -20.96 -6.27 6.72
C GLY A 77 -21.93 -6.48 5.54
N ARG A 78 -22.59 -5.40 5.09
CA ARG A 78 -23.51 -5.45 3.92
C ARG A 78 -22.77 -5.80 2.63
N VAL A 79 -21.62 -5.17 2.41
CA VAL A 79 -20.76 -5.45 1.25
C VAL A 79 -20.27 -6.90 1.29
N LEU A 80 -19.85 -7.39 2.47
CA LEU A 80 -19.41 -8.77 2.64
C LEU A 80 -20.54 -9.78 2.37
N GLN A 81 -21.78 -9.44 2.73
CA GLN A 81 -22.95 -10.28 2.44
C GLN A 81 -23.27 -10.33 0.94
N GLN A 82 -23.12 -9.21 0.22
CA GLN A 82 -23.26 -9.17 -1.23
C GLN A 82 -22.19 -10.02 -1.92
N TYR A 83 -20.94 -9.91 -1.49
CA TYR A 83 -19.87 -10.78 -1.98
C TYR A 83 -20.17 -12.27 -1.71
N ARG A 84 -20.67 -12.62 -0.53
CA ARG A 84 -21.09 -13.99 -0.21
C ARG A 84 -22.22 -14.49 -1.13
N ALA A 85 -23.19 -13.65 -1.45
CA ALA A 85 -24.28 -14.00 -2.37
C ALA A 85 -23.80 -14.22 -3.80
N LEU A 86 -22.74 -13.50 -4.22
CA LEU A 86 -22.07 -13.67 -5.50
C LEU A 86 -21.14 -14.91 -5.55
N GLY A 87 -21.11 -15.73 -4.50
CA GLY A 87 -20.26 -16.92 -4.42
C GLY A 87 -18.84 -16.63 -3.96
N TRP A 88 -18.51 -15.39 -3.56
CA TRP A 88 -17.26 -15.08 -2.89
C TRP A 88 -17.31 -15.60 -1.45
N THR A 89 -16.98 -16.88 -1.30
CA THR A 89 -16.59 -17.44 -0.02
C THR A 89 -15.08 -17.28 0.06
N GLY A 90 -14.57 -16.30 0.80
CA GLY A 90 -13.13 -16.26 1.09
C GLY A 90 -12.66 -17.54 1.82
N SER A 91 -11.56 -17.48 2.57
CA SER A 91 -11.09 -18.63 3.38
C SER A 91 -12.10 -19.15 4.43
N THR A 92 -13.17 -18.39 4.70
CA THR A 92 -14.20 -18.70 5.70
C THR A 92 -15.08 -19.91 5.37
N GLY A 93 -15.27 -20.27 4.09
CA GLY A 93 -16.16 -21.38 3.71
C GLY A 93 -15.69 -22.74 4.24
N ALA A 94 -14.40 -23.04 4.03
CA ALA A 94 -13.76 -24.25 4.55
C ALA A 94 -13.66 -24.26 6.08
N ALA A 95 -13.50 -23.10 6.72
CA ALA A 95 -13.45 -22.99 8.18
C ALA A 95 -14.80 -23.33 8.83
N LEU A 96 -15.92 -22.87 8.26
CA LEU A 96 -17.25 -23.17 8.77
C LEU A 96 -17.61 -24.66 8.62
N MET A 97 -17.24 -25.27 7.49
CA MET A 97 -17.41 -26.72 7.27
C MET A 97 -16.60 -27.53 8.27
N ARG A 98 -15.31 -27.19 8.44
CA ARG A 98 -14.42 -27.84 9.41
C ARG A 98 -14.96 -27.75 10.86
N GLN A 99 -15.58 -26.64 11.23
CA GLN A 99 -16.19 -26.48 12.55
C GLN A 99 -17.39 -27.43 12.74
N ARG A 100 -18.25 -27.58 11.74
CA ARG A 100 -19.40 -28.50 11.79
C ARG A 100 -18.93 -29.96 11.88
N ASP A 101 -17.94 -30.33 11.10
CA ASP A 101 -17.36 -31.67 11.12
C ASP A 101 -16.75 -31.99 12.48
N MET A 102 -16.02 -31.04 13.07
CA MET A 102 -15.44 -31.20 14.40
C MET A 102 -16.50 -31.40 15.48
N GLN A 103 -17.61 -30.66 15.42
CA GLN A 103 -18.74 -30.86 16.35
C GLN A 103 -19.36 -32.25 16.21
N TYR A 104 -19.51 -32.75 14.97
CA TYR A 104 -20.02 -34.09 14.72
C TYR A 104 -19.09 -35.16 15.30
N VAL A 105 -17.78 -35.05 15.04
CA VAL A 105 -16.75 -35.97 15.55
C VAL A 105 -16.74 -35.99 17.08
N GLN A 106 -16.78 -34.82 17.73
CA GLN A 106 -16.84 -34.71 19.19
C GLN A 106 -18.08 -35.40 19.76
N ARG A 107 -19.26 -35.19 19.13
CA ARG A 107 -20.52 -35.79 19.56
C ARG A 107 -20.47 -37.32 19.45
N MET A 108 -19.96 -37.85 18.34
CA MET A 108 -19.86 -39.30 18.13
C MET A 108 -18.85 -39.93 19.09
N LYS A 109 -17.70 -39.27 19.30
CA LYS A 109 -16.69 -39.71 20.29
C LYS A 109 -17.29 -39.76 21.70
N ALA A 110 -18.00 -38.73 22.13
CA ALA A 110 -18.66 -38.69 23.43
C ALA A 110 -19.71 -39.82 23.59
N LYS A 111 -20.56 -40.01 22.57
CA LYS A 111 -21.55 -41.10 22.54
C LYS A 111 -20.90 -42.47 22.66
N TRP A 112 -19.80 -42.70 21.94
CA TRP A 112 -19.08 -43.96 22.00
C TRP A 112 -18.41 -44.18 23.36
N MET A 113 -17.73 -43.17 23.91
CA MET A 113 -17.11 -43.25 25.24
C MET A 113 -18.14 -43.59 26.33
N LEU A 114 -19.32 -42.96 26.29
CA LEU A 114 -20.40 -43.25 27.22
C LEU A 114 -20.88 -44.69 27.09
N LYS A 115 -21.19 -45.13 25.86
CA LYS A 115 -21.66 -46.50 25.61
C LYS A 115 -20.66 -47.55 26.11
N THR A 116 -19.39 -47.39 25.73
CA THR A 116 -18.32 -48.29 26.16
C THR A 116 -18.12 -48.25 27.67
N GLY A 117 -18.18 -47.07 28.30
CA GLY A 117 -18.09 -46.92 29.76
C GLY A 117 -19.21 -47.64 30.49
N MET A 118 -20.45 -47.47 30.04
CA MET A 118 -21.61 -48.16 30.62
C MET A 118 -21.52 -49.68 30.48
N GLN A 119 -21.08 -50.18 29.32
CA GLN A 119 -20.87 -51.62 29.12
C GLN A 119 -19.73 -52.17 30.00
N ASN A 120 -18.68 -51.38 30.21
CA ASN A 120 -17.54 -51.78 31.04
C ASN A 120 -17.89 -51.96 32.52
N ASN A 121 -18.96 -51.33 33.02
CA ASN A 121 -19.42 -51.54 34.40
C ASN A 121 -19.74 -53.01 34.68
N ALA A 122 -20.37 -53.70 33.73
CA ALA A 122 -20.67 -55.13 33.86
C ALA A 122 -19.51 -56.02 33.39
N ILE A 123 -18.83 -55.65 32.29
CA ILE A 123 -17.82 -56.50 31.65
C ILE A 123 -16.52 -56.56 32.45
N ARG A 124 -16.08 -55.43 33.05
CA ARG A 124 -14.79 -55.33 33.72
C ARG A 124 -14.85 -55.69 35.21
N GLN A 125 -16.01 -55.58 35.86
CA GLN A 125 -16.19 -55.91 37.27
C GLN A 125 -16.49 -57.41 37.49
N LYS A 126 -15.65 -58.31 36.95
CA LYS A 126 -15.89 -59.77 36.99
C LYS A 126 -15.92 -60.39 38.39
N HIS A 127 -15.20 -59.78 39.33
CA HIS A 127 -15.07 -60.26 40.72
C HIS A 127 -15.55 -59.20 41.71
N PHE A 128 -16.66 -58.52 41.40
CA PHE A 128 -17.24 -57.52 42.29
C PHE A 128 -17.76 -58.17 43.57
N ARG A 129 -17.40 -57.62 44.74
CA ARG A 129 -17.85 -58.06 46.06
C ARG A 129 -18.63 -56.94 46.75
N PRO A 130 -19.92 -57.12 47.07
CA PRO A 130 -20.69 -56.10 47.81
C PRO A 130 -20.12 -55.93 49.24
N GLN A 131 -20.10 -54.68 49.72
CA GLN A 131 -19.55 -54.35 51.04
C GLN A 131 -20.56 -54.53 52.18
N VAL A 132 -21.85 -54.32 51.91
CA VAL A 132 -22.92 -54.43 52.90
C VAL A 132 -23.80 -55.63 52.52
N LEU A 133 -24.02 -56.52 53.48
CA LEU A 133 -25.02 -57.58 53.42
C LEU A 133 -26.25 -57.08 54.16
N PHE A 134 -27.38 -57.02 53.45
CA PHE A 134 -28.69 -56.66 54.01
C PHE A 134 -29.39 -57.90 54.54
#